data_AF-A0A1D1VUS2-F1
#
_entry.id   AF-A0A1D1VUS2-F1
#
_cell.length_a   1.000
_cell.length_b   1.000
_cell.length_c   1.000
_cell.angle_alpha   90.00
_cell.angle_beta   90.00
_cell.angle_gamma   90.00
#
_symmetry.space_group_name_H-M   'P 1'
#
loop_
_entity.id
_entity.type
_entity.pdbx_description
1 polymer ?
#
loop_
_entity_poly.entity_id
_entity_poly.type
_entity_poly.pdbx_seq_one_letter_code
_entity_poly.pdbx_strand_id
1 'polypeptide(L)'
;MYRNNSYLMEVAEKATVYRVGNSTIRLQGKTLFGLIGVSSCAILYVLYSLMPTNVGFRKNPRFGGANDIYFLPLLPYNTTYPLTKPVTLAGGWIKYRIGVIADMDLKAKSLEEEGSWISYLKTGYILYNPEYREVKVEWESAPTGMTLLKSSWGFGNRGMELSELLVFNGRLYGVDDRTGVIYEIEGNLAIPWVILTDGNGRHAKGFKSEWATVKDEHLFVGGFGKEWTSPTGELINDNPLWVKRVSADGRVSHWSWKKNFIALRDKLGINFPGYMIHETCGWSEKHRKWFFLPRRLSKDKYDEKLDEHMGSNHMLIAEEDFSAIEDVLVGEVSPTHGFSSFKFLPDSGDNIIVALKSEEDDGNVSSYILAFDLKGKILLSETLIVKDYKFEGIEFI
;
A
#
# COMPACT_ATOMS: atom_id res chain seq x y z
N MET A 1 89.18 36.72 -50.95
CA MET A 1 90.60 36.54 -51.33
C MET A 1 91.23 35.59 -50.34
N TYR A 2 91.86 34.53 -50.85
CA TYR A 2 92.78 33.59 -50.19
C TYR A 2 92.23 32.74 -49.03
N ARG A 3 92.05 31.43 -49.23
CA ARG A 3 93.03 30.32 -49.30
C ARG A 3 93.29 29.72 -47.91
N ASN A 4 92.92 28.44 -47.80
CA ASN A 4 93.83 27.29 -47.67
C ASN A 4 94.26 26.95 -46.25
N ASN A 5 94.14 25.65 -45.94
CA ASN A 5 95.18 24.75 -45.41
C ASN A 5 95.91 25.18 -44.12
N SER A 6 96.21 24.34 -43.14
CA SER A 6 96.24 22.89 -43.00
C SER A 6 97.17 22.58 -41.82
N TYR A 7 97.17 21.34 -41.35
CA TYR A 7 98.28 20.67 -40.65
C TYR A 7 98.53 21.10 -39.19
N LEU A 8 98.21 20.18 -38.25
CA LEU A 8 99.14 19.33 -37.48
C LEU A 8 100.08 20.13 -36.57
N MET A 9 99.96 19.96 -35.26
CA MET A 9 100.81 19.03 -34.51
C MET A 9 100.46 19.08 -33.02
N GLU A 10 100.47 17.90 -32.44
CA GLU A 10 100.43 17.58 -31.02
C GLU A 10 101.67 18.14 -30.30
N VAL A 11 101.50 18.61 -29.05
CA VAL A 11 102.38 18.39 -27.89
C VAL A 11 101.81 19.15 -26.67
N ALA A 12 101.85 18.48 -25.52
CA ALA A 12 101.17 18.78 -24.27
C ALA A 12 101.72 19.97 -23.45
N GLU A 13 100.85 20.64 -22.67
CA GLU A 13 101.10 20.94 -21.24
C GLU A 13 99.86 21.51 -20.49
N LYS A 14 99.63 20.97 -19.28
CA LYS A 14 99.01 21.50 -18.04
C LYS A 14 97.60 22.11 -18.00
N ALA A 15 96.69 21.27 -17.49
CA ALA A 15 95.59 21.49 -16.53
C ALA A 15 94.98 22.89 -16.23
N THR A 16 93.67 22.98 -16.42
CA THR A 16 92.71 23.46 -15.39
C THR A 16 91.48 22.56 -15.38
N VAL A 17 91.31 21.80 -14.30
CA VAL A 17 90.15 20.94 -14.05
C VAL A 17 89.01 21.82 -13.55
N TYR A 18 87.98 22.06 -14.36
CA TYR A 18 86.72 22.63 -13.88
C TYR A 18 85.73 21.50 -13.58
N ARG A 19 85.44 21.32 -12.29
CA ARG A 19 84.57 20.27 -11.76
C ARG A 19 83.11 20.70 -11.96
N VAL A 20 82.43 20.17 -12.97
CA VAL A 20 80.98 20.35 -13.12
C VAL A 20 80.30 19.58 -11.99
N GLY A 21 79.82 20.30 -10.98
CA GLY A 21 79.08 19.73 -9.87
C GLY A 21 77.73 19.18 -10.35
N ASN A 22 77.59 17.85 -10.38
CA ASN A 22 76.30 17.20 -10.47
C ASN A 22 75.57 17.40 -9.13
N SER A 23 74.84 18.51 -9.00
CA SER A 23 74.02 18.80 -7.83
C SER A 23 72.77 17.93 -7.87
N THR A 24 72.91 16.68 -7.43
CA THR A 24 71.76 15.85 -7.08
C THR A 24 71.08 16.50 -5.87
N ILE A 25 69.92 17.13 -6.10
CA ILE A 25 69.09 17.68 -5.02
C ILE A 25 68.64 16.50 -4.16
N ARG A 26 69.35 16.26 -3.07
CA ARG A 26 68.96 15.27 -2.06
C ARG A 26 67.90 15.90 -1.17
N LEU A 27 66.64 15.77 -1.58
CA LEU A 27 65.50 16.11 -0.75
C LEU A 27 65.47 15.13 0.43
N GLN A 28 65.88 15.57 1.62
CA GLN A 28 65.83 14.74 2.82
C GLN A 28 64.37 14.36 3.09
N GLY A 29 64.07 13.11 3.43
CA GLY A 29 62.67 12.68 3.62
C GLY A 29 61.86 13.58 4.55
N LYS A 30 62.51 14.20 5.54
CA LYS A 30 61.90 15.18 6.46
C LYS A 30 61.38 16.45 5.77
N THR A 31 62.05 16.96 4.72
CA THR A 31 61.55 18.13 3.96
C THR A 31 60.39 17.76 3.03
N LEU A 32 60.35 16.53 2.53
CA LEU A 32 59.21 16.02 1.76
C LEU A 32 57.96 15.85 2.63
N PHE A 33 58.11 15.28 3.84
CA PHE A 33 57.01 15.18 4.80
C PHE A 33 56.49 16.56 5.25
N GLY A 34 57.39 17.54 5.41
CA GLY A 34 56.99 18.92 5.69
C GLY A 34 56.15 19.54 4.57
N LEU A 35 56.55 19.36 3.30
CA LEU A 35 55.82 19.87 2.15
C LEU A 35 54.45 19.21 1.98
N ILE A 36 54.35 17.90 2.22
CA ILE A 36 53.07 17.18 2.18
C ILE A 36 52.16 17.65 3.32
N GLY A 37 52.69 17.86 4.53
CA GLY A 37 51.93 18.37 5.66
C GLY A 37 51.35 19.76 5.39
N VAL A 38 52.16 20.69 4.86
CA VAL A 38 51.71 22.05 4.52
C VAL A 38 50.64 22.02 3.42
N SER A 39 50.85 21.21 2.38
CA SER A 39 49.87 21.06 1.29
C SER A 39 48.55 20.47 1.78
N SER A 40 48.60 19.51 2.70
CA SER A 40 47.42 18.89 3.30
C SER A 40 46.64 19.88 4.18
N CYS A 41 47.35 20.69 4.99
CA CYS A 41 46.73 21.74 5.78
C CYS A 41 46.09 22.83 4.91
N ALA A 42 46.73 23.20 3.80
CA ALA A 42 46.17 24.17 2.85
C ALA A 42 44.89 23.65 2.19
N ILE A 43 44.86 22.36 1.79
CA ILE A 43 43.68 21.72 1.23
C ILE A 43 42.55 21.66 2.27
N LEU A 44 42.85 21.29 3.52
CA LEU A 44 41.87 21.28 4.60
C LEU A 44 41.34 22.68 4.94
N TYR A 45 42.18 23.72 4.87
CA TYR A 45 41.75 25.11 5.04
C TYR A 45 40.82 25.56 3.91
N VAL A 46 41.13 25.21 2.66
CA VAL A 46 40.26 25.49 1.51
C VAL A 46 38.92 24.77 1.68
N LEU A 47 38.92 23.48 2.03
CA LEU A 47 37.69 22.72 2.28
C LEU A 47 36.89 23.31 3.44
N TYR A 48 37.54 23.72 4.54
CA TYR A 48 36.89 24.39 5.67
C TYR A 48 36.30 25.75 5.26
N SER A 49 37.00 26.53 4.44
CA SER A 49 36.51 27.81 3.93
C SER A 49 35.35 27.68 2.94
N LEU A 50 35.22 26.50 2.30
CA LEU A 50 34.13 26.15 1.40
C LEU A 50 32.97 25.45 2.13
N MET A 51 33.11 25.09 3.40
CA MET A 51 32.00 24.55 4.19
C MET A 51 31.07 25.69 4.64
N PRO A 52 29.76 25.64 4.31
CA PRO A 52 28.83 26.66 4.75
C PRO A 52 28.70 26.62 6.28
N THR A 53 29.10 27.71 6.93
CA THR A 53 29.00 27.88 8.38
C THR A 53 27.54 28.10 8.77
N ASN A 54 26.85 27.04 9.16
CA ASN A 54 25.53 27.15 9.78
C ASN A 54 25.57 26.67 11.22
N VAL A 55 25.93 27.58 12.13
CA VAL A 55 25.57 27.49 13.56
C VAL A 55 25.17 28.86 14.11
N GLY A 56 23.87 29.16 14.06
CA GLY A 56 23.09 29.61 15.23
C GLY A 56 22.98 31.11 15.61
N PHE A 57 21.73 31.61 15.49
CA PHE A 57 21.00 32.57 16.34
C PHE A 57 20.96 34.10 16.05
N ARG A 58 19.79 34.49 15.49
CA ARG A 58 18.93 35.69 15.71
C ARG A 58 19.54 37.11 15.65
N LYS A 59 19.17 37.85 14.59
CA LYS A 59 18.17 38.96 14.61
C LYS A 59 17.96 39.50 13.18
N ASN A 60 16.69 39.73 12.82
CA ASN A 60 16.19 40.17 11.50
C ASN A 60 17.05 41.23 10.78
N PRO A 61 17.15 41.13 9.45
CA PRO A 61 16.74 42.26 8.62
C PRO A 61 15.71 41.86 7.56
N ARG A 62 14.94 42.87 7.20
CA ARG A 62 13.73 42.85 6.39
C ARG A 62 14.03 42.45 4.94
N PHE A 63 13.14 41.62 4.40
CA PHE A 63 12.66 41.56 3.01
C PHE A 63 13.67 41.79 1.88
N GLY A 64 13.92 40.72 1.12
CA GLY A 64 14.39 40.80 -0.26
C GLY A 64 15.05 39.51 -0.73
N GLY A 65 14.28 38.55 -1.25
CA GLY A 65 14.83 37.39 -1.98
C GLY A 65 14.04 36.10 -1.81
N ALA A 66 13.12 35.84 -2.74
CA ALA A 66 12.53 34.55 -3.12
C ALA A 66 12.07 33.59 -1.99
N ASN A 67 10.93 33.92 -1.38
CA ASN A 67 10.04 32.91 -0.79
C ASN A 67 9.11 32.38 -1.88
N ASP A 68 9.63 31.65 -2.87
CA ASP A 68 8.80 30.72 -3.64
C ASP A 68 8.86 29.36 -2.93
N ILE A 69 8.34 29.34 -1.70
CA ILE A 69 7.70 28.11 -1.23
C ILE A 69 6.50 27.99 -2.16
N TYR A 70 6.60 27.13 -3.17
CA TYR A 70 5.43 26.65 -3.88
C TYR A 70 4.56 25.95 -2.82
N PHE A 71 3.69 26.71 -2.16
CA PHE A 71 2.42 26.19 -1.71
C PHE A 71 1.76 25.73 -3.00
N LEU A 72 1.99 24.48 -3.39
CA LEU A 72 1.07 23.79 -4.28
C LEU A 72 -0.28 23.99 -3.61
N PRO A 73 -1.22 24.74 -4.22
CA PRO A 73 -2.56 24.80 -3.67
C PRO A 73 -3.00 23.35 -3.54
N LEU A 74 -3.40 22.94 -2.33
CA LEU A 74 -4.02 21.63 -2.12
C LEU A 74 -5.11 21.54 -3.19
N LEU A 75 -4.89 20.68 -4.19
CA LEU A 75 -5.89 20.46 -5.21
C LEU A 75 -7.15 20.01 -4.47
N PRO A 76 -8.32 20.57 -4.82
CA PRO A 76 -9.56 20.18 -4.17
C PRO A 76 -9.75 18.66 -4.32
N TYR A 77 -10.32 18.03 -3.30
CA TYR A 77 -10.59 16.60 -3.33
C TYR A 77 -11.49 16.26 -4.53
N ASN A 78 -11.07 15.27 -5.31
CA ASN A 78 -11.86 14.81 -6.45
C ASN A 78 -12.89 13.77 -6.00
N THR A 79 -14.15 14.19 -5.95
CA THR A 79 -15.29 13.37 -5.52
C THR A 79 -15.85 12.44 -6.61
N THR A 80 -15.14 12.24 -7.73
CA THR A 80 -15.61 11.37 -8.82
C THR A 80 -15.76 9.93 -8.33
N TYR A 81 -17.00 9.44 -8.30
CA TYR A 81 -17.35 8.07 -7.95
C TYR A 81 -18.70 7.68 -8.58
N PRO A 82 -18.82 6.49 -9.20
CA PRO A 82 -17.73 5.62 -9.68
C PRO A 82 -16.80 6.32 -10.69
N LEU A 83 -15.65 5.72 -11.03
CA LEU A 83 -14.74 6.32 -12.03
C LEU A 83 -15.35 6.30 -13.44
N THR A 84 -16.06 5.23 -13.79
CA THR A 84 -16.83 5.12 -15.03
C THR A 84 -18.29 5.47 -14.77
N LYS A 85 -18.84 6.42 -15.54
CA LYS A 85 -20.25 6.80 -15.41
C LYS A 85 -21.17 5.60 -15.67
N PRO A 86 -22.13 5.32 -14.78
CA PRO A 86 -23.13 4.27 -15.00
C PRO A 86 -23.94 4.53 -16.27
N VAL A 87 -24.38 3.45 -16.94
CA VAL A 87 -25.16 3.53 -18.18
C VAL A 87 -26.56 2.95 -17.97
N THR A 88 -27.59 3.75 -18.23
CA THR A 88 -28.98 3.26 -18.26
C THR A 88 -29.25 2.54 -19.57
N LEU A 89 -29.74 1.31 -19.47
CA LEU A 89 -30.13 0.44 -20.58
C LEU A 89 -31.65 0.42 -20.77
N ALA A 90 -32.10 -0.21 -21.86
CA ALA A 90 -33.52 -0.46 -22.07
C ALA A 90 -34.13 -1.30 -20.93
N GLY A 91 -35.39 -1.03 -20.59
CA GLY A 91 -36.11 -1.76 -19.54
C GLY A 91 -35.70 -1.41 -18.10
N GLY A 92 -35.08 -0.25 -17.89
CA GLY A 92 -34.78 0.28 -16.55
C GLY A 92 -33.54 -0.30 -15.86
N TRP A 93 -32.75 -1.12 -16.57
CA TRP A 93 -31.49 -1.64 -16.06
C TRP A 93 -30.42 -0.54 -16.03
N ILE A 94 -29.62 -0.51 -14.98
CA ILE A 94 -28.46 0.37 -14.86
C ILE A 94 -27.21 -0.51 -14.80
N LYS A 95 -26.26 -0.24 -15.69
CA LYS A 95 -25.01 -1.00 -15.84
C LYS A 95 -23.85 -0.21 -15.24
N TYR A 96 -23.19 -0.81 -14.26
CA TYR A 96 -22.05 -0.27 -13.54
C TYR A 96 -20.80 -1.09 -13.87
N ARG A 97 -19.68 -0.40 -14.12
CA ARG A 97 -18.39 -1.05 -14.30
C ARG A 97 -17.85 -1.46 -12.94
N ILE A 98 -17.31 -2.68 -12.83
CA ILE A 98 -16.66 -3.15 -11.61
C ILE A 98 -15.28 -3.76 -11.87
N GLY A 99 -14.42 -3.68 -10.86
CA GLY A 99 -13.16 -4.40 -10.76
C GLY A 99 -13.13 -5.26 -9.50
N VAL A 100 -12.47 -6.41 -9.57
CA VAL A 100 -12.09 -7.21 -8.41
C VAL A 100 -10.60 -7.53 -8.44
N ILE A 101 -9.92 -7.40 -7.30
CA ILE A 101 -8.46 -7.54 -7.19
C ILE A 101 -8.07 -8.81 -6.44
N ALA A 102 -7.09 -9.54 -6.97
CA ALA A 102 -6.65 -10.81 -6.43
C ALA A 102 -5.54 -10.65 -5.39
N ASP A 103 -5.70 -11.33 -4.27
CA ASP A 103 -4.60 -11.78 -3.44
C ASP A 103 -4.26 -13.22 -3.84
N MET A 104 -2.98 -13.49 -4.08
CA MET A 104 -2.49 -14.82 -4.46
C MET A 104 -1.56 -15.41 -3.40
N ASP A 105 -1.46 -14.78 -2.23
CA ASP A 105 -0.59 -15.18 -1.14
C ASP A 105 0.85 -15.46 -1.66
N LEU A 106 1.42 -16.60 -1.30
CA LEU A 106 2.75 -17.03 -1.74
C LEU A 106 2.86 -17.24 -3.25
N LYS A 107 1.74 -17.44 -3.97
CA LYS A 107 1.71 -17.57 -5.44
C LYS A 107 1.82 -16.21 -6.14
N ALA A 108 1.79 -15.09 -5.40
CA ALA A 108 2.06 -13.77 -5.96
C ALA A 108 3.50 -13.65 -6.47
N LYS A 109 4.46 -14.45 -5.96
CA LYS A 109 5.85 -14.39 -6.42
C LYS A 109 5.96 -14.84 -7.88
N SER A 110 6.50 -13.96 -8.73
CA SER A 110 6.68 -14.24 -10.17
C SER A 110 7.66 -15.39 -10.38
N LEU A 111 7.30 -16.28 -11.30
CA LEU A 111 8.17 -17.36 -11.79
C LEU A 111 9.06 -16.91 -12.96
N GLU A 112 8.71 -15.80 -13.61
CA GLU A 112 9.39 -15.31 -14.81
C GLU A 112 10.51 -14.33 -14.48
N GLU A 113 10.37 -13.57 -13.38
CA GLU A 113 11.28 -12.49 -13.01
C GLU A 113 11.57 -12.51 -11.51
N GLU A 114 12.82 -12.80 -11.16
CA GLU A 114 13.27 -12.84 -9.76
C GLU A 114 13.09 -11.49 -9.07
N GLY A 115 12.62 -11.51 -7.82
CA GLY A 115 12.40 -10.29 -7.04
C GLY A 115 11.18 -9.48 -7.48
N SER A 116 10.23 -10.10 -8.19
CA SER A 116 8.96 -9.48 -8.54
C SER A 116 7.77 -10.29 -8.06
N TRP A 117 6.67 -9.58 -7.80
CA TRP A 117 5.39 -10.13 -7.40
C TRP A 117 4.28 -9.60 -8.31
N ILE A 118 3.22 -10.38 -8.44
CA ILE A 118 2.12 -10.15 -9.35
C ILE A 118 0.77 -10.26 -8.64
N SER A 119 -0.22 -9.57 -9.20
CA SER A 119 -1.64 -9.67 -8.85
C SER A 119 -2.46 -9.54 -10.13
N TYR A 120 -3.77 -9.77 -10.05
CA TYR A 120 -4.68 -9.62 -11.18
C TYR A 120 -5.88 -8.75 -10.81
N LEU A 121 -6.18 -7.79 -11.69
CA LEU A 121 -7.43 -7.04 -11.69
C LEU A 121 -8.38 -7.69 -12.70
N LYS A 122 -9.42 -8.37 -12.21
CA LYS A 122 -10.49 -8.89 -13.06
C LYS A 122 -11.61 -7.87 -13.15
N THR A 123 -12.17 -7.67 -14.33
CA THR A 123 -13.17 -6.64 -14.56
C THR A 123 -14.46 -7.20 -15.17
N GLY A 124 -15.57 -6.52 -14.86
CA GLY A 124 -16.90 -6.93 -15.27
C GLY A 124 -17.90 -5.80 -15.11
N TYR A 125 -19.18 -6.17 -14.97
CA TYR A 125 -20.29 -5.26 -14.79
C TYR A 125 -21.29 -5.81 -13.79
N ILE A 126 -21.85 -4.91 -12.97
CA ILE A 126 -23.08 -5.15 -12.23
C ILE A 126 -24.23 -4.50 -12.98
N LEU A 127 -25.33 -5.23 -13.14
CA LEU A 127 -26.58 -4.70 -13.66
C LEU A 127 -27.61 -4.70 -12.54
N TYR A 128 -28.21 -3.55 -12.30
CA TYR A 128 -29.26 -3.41 -11.29
C TYR A 128 -30.54 -2.90 -11.92
N ASN A 129 -31.67 -3.50 -11.55
CA ASN A 129 -32.99 -3.01 -11.89
C ASN A 129 -33.73 -2.58 -10.60
N PRO A 130 -34.00 -1.28 -10.39
CA PRO A 130 -34.66 -0.80 -9.17
C PRO A 130 -36.13 -1.19 -9.07
N GLU A 131 -36.81 -1.43 -10.19
CA GLU A 131 -38.22 -1.85 -10.22
C GLU A 131 -38.36 -3.30 -9.78
N TYR A 132 -37.57 -4.19 -10.35
CA TYR A 132 -37.58 -5.62 -9.99
C TYR A 132 -36.78 -5.94 -8.72
N ARG A 133 -35.96 -5.00 -8.26
CA ARG A 133 -34.97 -5.18 -7.19
C ARG A 133 -34.10 -6.42 -7.46
N GLU A 134 -33.55 -6.49 -8.67
CA GLU A 134 -32.74 -7.60 -9.14
C GLU A 134 -31.32 -7.12 -9.45
N VAL A 135 -30.32 -7.91 -9.07
CA VAL A 135 -28.90 -7.65 -9.37
C VAL A 135 -28.35 -8.80 -10.22
N LYS A 136 -27.61 -8.48 -11.28
CA LYS A 136 -26.90 -9.43 -12.14
C LYS A 136 -25.43 -9.04 -12.24
N VAL A 137 -24.59 -10.02 -12.50
CA VAL A 137 -23.15 -9.83 -12.74
C VAL A 137 -22.77 -10.41 -14.11
N GLU A 138 -21.96 -9.67 -14.84
CA GLU A 138 -21.37 -10.09 -16.12
C GLU A 138 -19.86 -9.88 -16.05
N TRP A 139 -19.07 -10.92 -16.33
CA TRP A 139 -17.61 -10.82 -16.35
C TRP A 139 -17.11 -10.71 -17.79
N GLU A 140 -16.07 -9.89 -18.00
CA GLU A 140 -15.41 -9.83 -19.30
C GLU A 140 -14.54 -11.08 -19.52
N SER A 141 -14.56 -11.57 -20.76
CA SER A 141 -13.74 -12.71 -21.18
C SER A 141 -12.27 -12.32 -21.36
N ALA A 142 -11.39 -13.31 -21.30
CA ALA A 142 -10.00 -13.13 -21.70
C ALA A 142 -9.90 -12.69 -23.18
N PRO A 143 -8.89 -11.88 -23.55
CA PRO A 143 -7.80 -11.39 -22.70
C PRO A 143 -8.11 -10.07 -21.97
N THR A 144 -9.24 -9.41 -22.26
CA THR A 144 -9.52 -8.06 -21.76
C THR A 144 -10.03 -8.02 -20.32
N GLY A 145 -10.64 -9.10 -19.84
CA GLY A 145 -11.26 -9.14 -18.52
C GLY A 145 -10.32 -9.43 -17.35
N MET A 146 -9.02 -9.63 -17.56
CA MET A 146 -8.05 -9.89 -16.49
C MET A 146 -6.71 -9.23 -16.79
N THR A 147 -6.38 -8.20 -16.01
CA THR A 147 -5.16 -7.40 -16.17
C THR A 147 -4.11 -7.83 -15.17
N LEU A 148 -2.92 -8.18 -15.65
CA LEU A 148 -1.75 -8.46 -14.81
C LEU A 148 -1.20 -7.16 -14.23
N LEU A 149 -1.09 -7.11 -12.91
CA LEU A 149 -0.37 -6.08 -12.17
C LEU A 149 0.95 -6.68 -11.66
N LYS A 150 2.01 -5.88 -11.64
CA LYS A 150 3.34 -6.32 -11.20
C LYS A 150 4.04 -5.24 -10.40
N SER A 151 4.78 -5.65 -9.37
CA SER A 151 5.69 -4.80 -8.63
C SER A 151 6.96 -5.56 -8.23
N SER A 152 8.06 -4.82 -8.10
CA SER A 152 9.33 -5.31 -7.53
C SER A 152 9.55 -4.85 -6.08
N TRP A 153 8.50 -4.31 -5.46
CA TRP A 153 8.47 -3.99 -4.04
C TRP A 153 7.95 -5.21 -3.27
N GLY A 154 8.71 -5.63 -2.26
CA GLY A 154 8.33 -6.74 -1.40
C GLY A 154 8.96 -6.63 -0.02
N PHE A 155 8.32 -7.25 0.96
CA PHE A 155 8.78 -7.35 2.34
C PHE A 155 8.79 -8.81 2.78
N GLY A 156 9.93 -9.31 3.25
CA GLY A 156 10.06 -10.72 3.65
C GLY A 156 9.78 -11.70 2.50
N ASN A 157 10.20 -11.36 1.28
CA ASN A 157 10.00 -12.14 0.05
C ASN A 157 8.52 -12.32 -0.37
N ARG A 158 7.64 -11.44 0.10
CA ARG A 158 6.20 -11.36 -0.24
C ARG A 158 5.83 -9.93 -0.68
N GLY A 159 4.81 -9.79 -1.52
CA GLY A 159 4.34 -8.50 -2.06
C GLY A 159 3.23 -8.71 -3.09
N MET A 160 2.53 -7.64 -3.46
CA MET A 160 1.36 -7.69 -4.36
C MET A 160 0.23 -8.62 -3.87
N GLU A 161 0.14 -8.83 -2.56
CA GLU A 161 -0.96 -9.54 -1.93
C GLU A 161 -2.03 -8.49 -1.60
N LEU A 162 -2.83 -8.18 -2.63
CA LEU A 162 -3.72 -7.03 -2.64
C LEU A 162 -5.06 -7.36 -1.98
N SER A 163 -5.23 -6.93 -0.73
CA SER A 163 -6.35 -7.32 0.14
C SER A 163 -7.55 -6.37 0.16
N GLU A 164 -7.57 -5.32 -0.67
CA GLU A 164 -8.75 -4.49 -0.94
C GLU A 164 -8.56 -3.66 -2.21
N LEU A 165 -9.68 -3.25 -2.84
CA LEU A 165 -9.75 -2.34 -3.97
C LEU A 165 -10.70 -1.19 -3.64
N LEU A 166 -10.29 0.05 -3.90
CA LEU A 166 -11.17 1.20 -3.69
C LEU A 166 -10.91 2.38 -4.62
N VAL A 167 -11.92 3.22 -4.79
CA VAL A 167 -11.77 4.55 -5.39
C VAL A 167 -11.60 5.60 -4.31
N PHE A 168 -10.56 6.41 -4.45
CA PHE A 168 -10.29 7.54 -3.55
C PHE A 168 -9.71 8.70 -4.37
N ASN A 169 -10.18 9.94 -4.13
CA ASN A 169 -9.68 11.12 -4.84
C ASN A 169 -9.69 10.97 -6.38
N GLY A 170 -10.73 10.32 -6.91
CA GLY A 170 -10.91 10.06 -8.35
C GLY A 170 -9.87 9.13 -8.99
N ARG A 171 -9.24 8.25 -8.20
CA ARG A 171 -8.25 7.26 -8.64
C ARG A 171 -8.54 5.90 -8.02
N LEU A 172 -8.08 4.84 -8.66
CA LEU A 172 -8.22 3.46 -8.17
C LEU A 172 -7.00 3.07 -7.34
N TYR A 173 -7.21 2.45 -6.19
CA TYR A 173 -6.15 2.01 -5.28
C TYR A 173 -6.31 0.56 -4.85
N GLY A 174 -5.19 -0.15 -4.73
CA GLY A 174 -5.09 -1.44 -4.05
C GLY A 174 -4.13 -1.37 -2.87
N VAL A 175 -4.32 -2.19 -1.83
CA VAL A 175 -3.48 -2.20 -0.62
C VAL A 175 -2.78 -3.55 -0.45
N ASP A 176 -1.45 -3.54 -0.32
CA ASP A 176 -0.64 -4.74 -0.11
C ASP A 176 -0.46 -5.02 1.38
N ASP A 177 -0.98 -6.15 1.86
CA ASP A 177 -0.99 -6.56 3.27
C ASP A 177 0.40 -6.97 3.80
N ARG A 178 1.40 -7.07 2.93
CA ARG A 178 2.77 -7.49 3.28
C ARG A 178 3.68 -6.31 3.45
N THR A 179 3.73 -5.48 2.43
CA THR A 179 4.57 -4.28 2.39
C THR A 179 3.92 -3.11 3.12
N GLY A 180 2.59 -3.12 3.26
CA GLY A 180 1.79 -1.99 3.72
C GLY A 180 1.70 -0.87 2.68
N VAL A 181 2.11 -1.12 1.43
CA VAL A 181 2.05 -0.11 0.36
C VAL A 181 0.64 -0.02 -0.19
N ILE A 182 0.14 1.22 -0.29
CA ILE A 182 -1.04 1.56 -1.08
C ILE A 182 -0.55 1.89 -2.49
N TYR A 183 -1.04 1.14 -3.48
CA TYR A 183 -0.75 1.33 -4.89
C TYR A 183 -1.87 2.06 -5.58
N GLU A 184 -1.55 3.11 -6.33
CA GLU A 184 -2.43 3.61 -7.39
C GLU A 184 -2.41 2.64 -8.56
N ILE A 185 -3.58 2.26 -9.06
CA ILE A 185 -3.73 1.34 -10.18
C ILE A 185 -4.15 2.16 -11.41
N GLU A 186 -3.25 2.23 -12.39
CA GLU A 186 -3.47 2.94 -13.66
C GLU A 186 -3.21 1.99 -14.84
N GLY A 187 -4.28 1.50 -15.47
CA GLY A 187 -4.19 0.47 -16.51
C GLY A 187 -3.60 -0.82 -15.95
N ASN A 188 -2.39 -1.18 -16.36
CA ASN A 188 -1.64 -2.34 -15.87
C ASN A 188 -0.51 -1.97 -14.88
N LEU A 189 -0.43 -0.71 -14.47
CA LEU A 189 0.59 -0.23 -13.55
C LEU A 189 0.08 -0.26 -12.11
N ALA A 190 0.91 -0.77 -11.20
CA ALA A 190 0.76 -0.61 -9.76
C ALA A 190 1.83 0.37 -9.26
N ILE A 191 1.42 1.61 -8.99
CA ILE A 191 2.32 2.73 -8.67
C ILE A 191 2.29 2.96 -7.15
N PRO A 192 3.40 2.74 -6.41
CA PRO A 192 3.44 3.01 -4.97
C PRO A 192 3.07 4.46 -4.66
N TRP A 193 2.11 4.68 -3.77
CA TRP A 193 1.68 6.02 -3.36
C TRP A 193 2.06 6.32 -1.89
N VAL A 194 1.60 5.49 -0.96
CA VAL A 194 1.82 5.65 0.49
C VAL A 194 2.24 4.32 1.10
N ILE A 195 3.14 4.33 2.08
CA ILE A 195 3.49 3.15 2.87
C ILE A 195 2.93 3.26 4.30
N LEU A 196 2.30 2.19 4.76
CA LEU A 196 1.70 2.07 6.08
C LEU A 196 2.55 1.14 6.94
N THR A 197 3.11 1.65 8.03
CA THR A 197 3.82 0.84 9.02
C THR A 197 2.87 0.27 10.07
N ASP A 198 3.23 -0.87 10.62
CA ASP A 198 2.36 -1.65 11.51
C ASP A 198 1.98 -0.92 12.81
N GLY A 199 0.85 -1.32 13.41
CA GLY A 199 0.36 -0.82 14.69
C GLY A 199 0.24 0.71 14.75
N ASN A 200 0.91 1.30 15.75
CA ASN A 200 0.95 2.74 16.01
C ASN A 200 1.85 3.55 15.07
N GLY A 201 2.43 2.92 14.04
CA GLY A 201 3.31 3.55 13.07
C GLY A 201 4.80 3.51 13.41
N ARG A 202 5.18 2.93 14.57
CA ARG A 202 6.57 2.85 15.05
C ARG A 202 7.15 1.44 14.94
N HIS A 203 6.73 0.68 13.93
CA HIS A 203 7.20 -0.67 13.64
C HIS A 203 7.92 -0.70 12.28
N ALA A 204 8.93 -1.56 12.16
CA ALA A 204 9.71 -1.71 10.93
C ALA A 204 9.00 -2.54 9.83
N LYS A 205 7.95 -3.28 10.21
CA LYS A 205 7.14 -4.10 9.30
C LYS A 205 6.03 -3.25 8.67
N GLY A 206 5.64 -3.58 7.44
CA GLY A 206 4.40 -3.12 6.82
C GLY A 206 3.16 -3.50 7.62
N PHE A 207 2.15 -2.65 7.57
CA PHE A 207 0.84 -2.89 8.16
C PHE A 207 0.10 -3.95 7.35
N LYS A 208 -0.39 -4.99 8.03
CA LYS A 208 -1.25 -6.01 7.43
C LYS A 208 -2.66 -5.44 7.26
N SER A 209 -2.87 -4.80 6.11
CA SER A 209 -4.13 -4.18 5.69
C SER A 209 -5.07 -5.23 5.13
N GLU A 210 -6.33 -5.20 5.56
CA GLU A 210 -7.35 -6.20 5.24
C GLU A 210 -8.63 -5.57 4.69
N TRP A 211 -8.81 -4.26 4.89
CA TRP A 211 -9.96 -3.53 4.37
C TRP A 211 -9.61 -2.06 4.25
N ALA A 212 -10.37 -1.36 3.42
CA ALA A 212 -10.24 0.07 3.24
C ALA A 212 -11.57 0.72 2.84
N THR A 213 -11.80 1.93 3.31
CA THR A 213 -13.00 2.72 2.97
C THR A 213 -12.71 4.21 3.02
N VAL A 214 -13.65 5.03 2.55
CA VAL A 214 -13.51 6.49 2.48
C VAL A 214 -14.53 7.13 3.41
N LYS A 215 -14.05 8.05 4.25
CA LYS A 215 -14.88 8.88 5.14
C LYS A 215 -14.30 10.28 5.21
N ASP A 216 -15.15 11.29 5.03
CA ASP A 216 -14.77 12.71 5.14
C ASP A 216 -13.50 13.06 4.33
N GLU A 217 -13.44 12.63 3.06
CA GLU A 217 -12.28 12.85 2.16
C GLU A 217 -10.95 12.21 2.62
N HIS A 218 -11.03 11.23 3.52
CA HIS A 218 -9.88 10.46 3.99
C HIS A 218 -10.07 8.97 3.73
N LEU A 219 -8.98 8.33 3.36
CA LEU A 219 -8.89 6.89 3.25
C LEU A 219 -8.62 6.30 4.64
N PHE A 220 -9.47 5.38 5.09
CA PHE A 220 -9.28 4.57 6.29
C PHE A 220 -8.87 3.17 5.87
N VAL A 221 -7.75 2.66 6.38
CA VAL A 221 -7.23 1.32 6.11
C VAL A 221 -7.06 0.59 7.42
N GLY A 222 -7.74 -0.54 7.61
CA GLY A 222 -7.63 -1.35 8.81
C GLY A 222 -7.07 -2.74 8.54
N GLY A 223 -6.75 -3.44 9.63
CA GLY A 223 -6.30 -4.82 9.60
C GLY A 223 -7.39 -5.75 10.15
N PHE A 224 -6.99 -6.96 10.55
CA PHE A 224 -7.89 -8.02 11.02
C PHE A 224 -8.89 -7.62 12.11
N GLY A 225 -8.62 -6.59 12.90
CA GLY A 225 -9.56 -6.17 13.95
C GLY A 225 -9.67 -7.14 15.14
N LYS A 226 -8.70 -8.04 15.29
CA LYS A 226 -8.46 -8.82 16.51
C LYS A 226 -7.02 -8.71 16.97
N GLU A 227 -6.75 -9.17 18.18
CA GLU A 227 -5.39 -9.33 18.66
C GLU A 227 -4.56 -10.25 17.74
N TRP A 228 -3.28 -9.92 17.55
CA TRP A 228 -2.34 -10.82 16.87
C TRP A 228 -1.95 -11.93 17.83
N THR A 229 -2.07 -13.17 17.38
CA THR A 229 -1.82 -14.38 18.18
C THR A 229 -0.79 -15.29 17.50
N SER A 230 -0.27 -16.26 18.24
CA SER A 230 0.36 -17.45 17.64
C SER A 230 -0.67 -18.22 16.79
N PRO A 231 -0.22 -19.19 15.96
CA PRO A 231 -1.14 -20.10 15.25
C PRO A 231 -2.09 -20.89 16.17
N THR A 232 -1.75 -21.01 17.47
CA THR A 232 -2.53 -21.71 18.50
C THR A 232 -3.28 -20.76 19.44
N GLY A 233 -3.37 -19.46 19.09
CA GLY A 233 -4.21 -18.48 19.77
C GLY A 233 -3.61 -17.80 21.00
N GLU A 234 -2.29 -17.90 21.22
CA GLU A 234 -1.63 -17.18 22.32
C GLU A 234 -1.38 -15.72 21.93
N LEU A 235 -1.78 -14.77 22.79
CA LEU A 235 -1.66 -13.33 22.53
C LEU A 235 -0.20 -12.90 22.36
N ILE A 236 0.08 -12.13 21.29
CA ILE A 236 1.40 -11.56 21.01
C ILE A 236 1.37 -10.03 21.07
N ASN A 237 0.44 -9.38 20.36
CA ASN A 237 0.30 -7.92 20.34
C ASN A 237 -1.08 -7.45 19.83
N ASP A 238 -1.32 -6.15 19.90
CA ASP A 238 -2.58 -5.51 19.50
C ASP A 238 -2.50 -4.77 18.14
N ASN A 239 -1.45 -5.00 17.34
CA ASN A 239 -1.20 -4.20 16.13
C ASN A 239 -2.33 -4.23 15.09
N PRO A 240 -3.01 -5.37 14.83
CA PRO A 240 -4.12 -5.42 13.86
C PRO A 240 -5.39 -4.67 14.33
N LEU A 241 -5.43 -4.18 15.58
CA LEU A 241 -6.50 -3.35 16.13
C LEU A 241 -6.30 -1.85 15.84
N TRP A 242 -5.29 -1.47 15.06
CA TRP A 242 -5.03 -0.11 14.64
C TRP A 242 -5.58 0.16 13.24
N VAL A 243 -6.12 1.34 13.01
CA VAL A 243 -6.56 1.83 11.70
C VAL A 243 -5.68 3.00 11.27
N LYS A 244 -5.36 3.05 9.98
CA LYS A 244 -4.58 4.11 9.35
C LYS A 244 -5.55 5.06 8.66
N ARG A 245 -5.39 6.36 8.89
CA ARG A 245 -6.16 7.40 8.21
C ARG A 245 -5.21 8.21 7.34
N VAL A 246 -5.46 8.20 6.04
CA VAL A 246 -4.62 8.80 5.00
C VAL A 246 -5.39 9.93 4.34
N SER A 247 -4.80 11.13 4.28
CA SER A 247 -5.38 12.26 3.56
C SER A 247 -5.13 12.16 2.05
N ALA A 248 -5.85 12.94 1.26
CA ALA A 248 -5.70 13.00 -0.20
C ALA A 248 -4.28 13.38 -0.67
N ASP A 249 -3.51 14.09 0.16
CA ASP A 249 -2.11 14.44 -0.08
C ASP A 249 -1.12 13.45 0.58
N GLY A 250 -1.60 12.31 1.08
CA GLY A 250 -0.78 11.19 1.54
C GLY A 250 -0.28 11.27 2.98
N ARG A 251 -0.78 12.21 3.81
CA ARG A 251 -0.41 12.25 5.24
C ARG A 251 -1.09 11.11 5.99
N VAL A 252 -0.31 10.35 6.75
CA VAL A 252 -0.79 9.19 7.51
C VAL A 252 -0.92 9.54 8.99
N SER A 253 -2.02 9.10 9.60
CA SER A 253 -2.22 9.09 11.05
C SER A 253 -2.67 7.71 11.52
N HIS A 254 -2.33 7.35 12.76
CA HIS A 254 -2.54 6.00 13.31
C HIS A 254 -3.52 6.07 14.48
N TRP A 255 -4.62 5.33 14.38
CA TRP A 255 -5.76 5.41 15.29
C TRP A 255 -5.95 4.06 15.96
N SER A 256 -5.93 4.01 17.29
CA SER A 256 -6.25 2.77 18.01
C SER A 256 -7.76 2.56 17.97
N TRP A 257 -8.18 1.48 17.34
CA TRP A 257 -9.59 1.06 17.24
C TRP A 257 -9.91 -0.12 18.15
N LYS A 258 -9.01 -0.45 19.10
CA LYS A 258 -9.18 -1.58 20.03
C LYS A 258 -10.56 -1.61 20.70
N LYS A 259 -11.04 -0.48 21.21
CA LYS A 259 -12.37 -0.40 21.85
C LYS A 259 -13.51 -0.63 20.86
N ASN A 260 -13.36 -0.15 19.63
CA ASN A 260 -14.38 -0.26 18.59
C ASN A 260 -14.52 -1.73 18.15
N PHE A 261 -13.40 -2.41 17.89
CA PHE A 261 -13.40 -3.83 17.56
C PHE A 261 -13.91 -4.72 18.70
N ILE A 262 -13.58 -4.38 19.95
CA ILE A 262 -14.16 -5.06 21.12
C ILE A 262 -15.68 -4.88 21.14
N ALA A 263 -16.18 -3.65 20.94
CA ALA A 263 -17.62 -3.40 20.90
C ALA A 263 -18.34 -4.20 19.78
N LEU A 264 -17.71 -4.34 18.61
CA LEU A 264 -18.24 -5.16 17.50
C LEU A 264 -18.41 -6.63 17.91
N ARG A 265 -17.39 -7.26 18.50
CA ARG A 265 -17.49 -8.67 18.92
C ARG A 265 -18.37 -8.87 20.16
N ASP A 266 -18.36 -7.91 21.08
CA ASP A 266 -19.19 -7.93 22.30
C ASP A 266 -20.69 -7.88 21.95
N LYS A 267 -21.08 -7.23 20.85
CA LYS A 267 -22.46 -7.23 20.32
C LYS A 267 -23.01 -8.65 20.14
N LEU A 268 -22.16 -9.61 19.76
CA LEU A 268 -22.51 -11.02 19.57
C LEU A 268 -22.16 -11.89 20.80
N GLY A 269 -21.77 -11.26 21.91
CA GLY A 269 -21.34 -11.95 23.13
C GLY A 269 -20.01 -12.70 22.98
N ILE A 270 -19.17 -12.29 22.03
CA ILE A 270 -17.87 -12.91 21.78
C ILE A 270 -16.81 -12.13 22.57
N ASN A 271 -16.19 -12.80 23.53
CA ASN A 271 -15.12 -12.24 24.36
C ASN A 271 -13.84 -13.05 24.15
N PHE A 272 -12.67 -12.41 24.28
CA PHE A 272 -11.39 -13.12 24.26
C PHE A 272 -11.40 -14.30 25.28
N PRO A 273 -11.00 -15.52 24.90
CA PRO A 273 -10.20 -15.88 23.73
C PRO A 273 -10.96 -16.08 22.40
N GLY A 274 -12.30 -15.94 22.40
CA GLY A 274 -13.09 -15.81 21.19
C GLY A 274 -12.72 -14.56 20.39
N TYR A 275 -12.99 -14.58 19.09
CA TYR A 275 -12.50 -13.58 18.16
C TYR A 275 -13.44 -13.33 16.98
N MET A 276 -13.15 -12.24 16.26
CA MET A 276 -13.82 -11.82 15.04
C MET A 276 -12.75 -11.26 14.10
N ILE A 277 -12.72 -11.71 12.84
CA ILE A 277 -11.79 -11.24 11.81
C ILE A 277 -12.55 -10.36 10.83
N HIS A 278 -12.01 -9.16 10.59
CA HIS A 278 -12.55 -8.20 9.65
C HIS A 278 -11.62 -8.07 8.44
N GLU A 279 -12.13 -8.46 7.27
CA GLU A 279 -11.58 -8.13 5.94
C GLU A 279 -12.55 -7.22 5.18
N THR A 280 -13.59 -6.73 5.86
CA THR A 280 -14.52 -5.80 5.25
C THR A 280 -14.93 -4.71 6.22
N CYS A 281 -15.04 -3.50 5.70
CA CYS A 281 -15.55 -2.34 6.40
C CYS A 281 -15.95 -1.28 5.36
N GLY A 282 -17.11 -0.67 5.55
CA GLY A 282 -17.58 0.43 4.71
C GLY A 282 -18.20 1.54 5.55
N TRP A 283 -17.87 2.79 5.22
CA TRP A 283 -18.59 3.95 5.74
C TRP A 283 -19.69 4.38 4.77
N SER A 284 -20.89 4.60 5.29
CA SER A 284 -21.98 5.21 4.52
C SER A 284 -22.15 6.66 4.91
N GLU A 285 -21.91 7.58 3.97
CA GLU A 285 -22.22 9.00 4.16
C GLU A 285 -23.74 9.24 4.25
N LYS A 286 -24.56 8.37 3.63
CA LYS A 286 -26.02 8.48 3.64
C LYS A 286 -26.62 8.14 4.99
N HIS A 287 -26.15 7.06 5.60
CA HIS A 287 -26.64 6.57 6.89
C HIS A 287 -25.85 7.13 8.07
N ARG A 288 -24.63 7.67 7.83
CA ARG A 288 -23.64 8.05 8.84
C ARG A 288 -23.29 6.90 9.79
N LYS A 289 -23.10 5.70 9.21
CA LYS A 289 -22.82 4.47 9.93
C LYS A 289 -21.66 3.70 9.30
N TRP A 290 -20.97 2.94 10.13
CA TRP A 290 -20.01 1.92 9.71
C TRP A 290 -20.72 0.58 9.50
N PHE A 291 -20.31 -0.16 8.48
CA PHE A 291 -20.83 -1.46 8.14
C PHE A 291 -19.68 -2.46 8.06
N PHE A 292 -19.83 -3.59 8.75
CA PHE A 292 -18.85 -4.67 8.76
C PHE A 292 -19.54 -5.99 8.40
N LEU A 293 -18.91 -6.76 7.52
CA LEU A 293 -19.23 -8.16 7.26
C LEU A 293 -18.01 -8.99 7.70
N PRO A 294 -17.93 -9.46 8.96
CA PRO A 294 -16.76 -10.19 9.42
C PRO A 294 -16.50 -11.41 8.54
N ARG A 295 -15.24 -11.66 8.18
CA ARG A 295 -14.84 -12.86 7.45
C ARG A 295 -15.10 -14.09 8.31
N ARG A 296 -14.59 -14.04 9.54
CA ARG A 296 -14.61 -15.13 10.52
C ARG A 296 -15.10 -14.65 11.87
N LEU A 297 -15.73 -15.53 12.62
CA LEU A 297 -15.99 -15.32 14.05
C LEU A 297 -16.04 -16.65 14.80
N SER A 298 -15.60 -16.64 16.05
CA SER A 298 -15.66 -17.82 16.92
C SER A 298 -15.76 -17.40 18.38
N LYS A 299 -16.49 -18.20 19.18
CA LYS A 299 -16.48 -18.08 20.64
C LYS A 299 -15.29 -18.81 21.28
N ASP A 300 -14.66 -19.70 20.52
CA ASP A 300 -13.50 -20.47 20.94
C ASP A 300 -12.20 -19.75 20.60
N LYS A 301 -11.10 -20.23 21.21
CA LYS A 301 -9.76 -19.68 20.96
C LYS A 301 -9.35 -19.87 19.50
N TYR A 302 -8.68 -18.86 18.94
CA TYR A 302 -8.10 -18.93 17.59
C TYR A 302 -7.17 -20.14 17.43
N ASP A 303 -7.36 -20.85 16.32
CA ASP A 303 -6.48 -21.88 15.79
C ASP A 303 -6.46 -21.74 14.28
N GLU A 304 -5.27 -21.64 13.69
CA GLU A 304 -5.09 -21.33 12.26
C GLU A 304 -5.82 -22.33 11.35
N LYS A 305 -5.87 -23.61 11.73
CA LYS A 305 -6.55 -24.64 10.92
C LYS A 305 -8.06 -24.61 11.12
N LEU A 306 -8.53 -24.43 12.35
CA LEU A 306 -9.97 -24.38 12.60
C LEU A 306 -10.61 -23.10 12.04
N ASP A 307 -9.86 -22.00 11.92
CA ASP A 307 -10.34 -20.72 11.41
C ASP A 307 -10.85 -20.78 9.97
N GLU A 308 -10.29 -21.66 9.13
CA GLU A 308 -10.76 -21.92 7.76
C GLU A 308 -12.27 -22.27 7.74
N HIS A 309 -12.80 -22.81 8.84
CA HIS A 309 -14.19 -23.24 9.00
C HIS A 309 -15.05 -22.29 9.86
N MET A 310 -14.56 -21.08 10.17
CA MET A 310 -15.25 -20.10 11.02
C MET A 310 -15.97 -19.00 10.23
N GLY A 311 -16.40 -19.28 8.99
CA GLY A 311 -17.12 -18.35 8.12
C GLY A 311 -18.37 -17.76 8.76
N SER A 312 -18.68 -16.50 8.42
CA SER A 312 -19.76 -15.71 9.03
C SER A 312 -20.83 -15.28 8.02
N ASN A 313 -22.05 -15.05 8.51
CA ASN A 313 -23.15 -14.42 7.79
C ASN A 313 -23.68 -13.15 8.48
N HIS A 314 -22.93 -12.60 9.43
CA HIS A 314 -23.33 -11.39 10.17
C HIS A 314 -22.96 -10.11 9.40
N MET A 315 -23.87 -9.13 9.43
CA MET A 315 -23.62 -7.74 9.07
C MET A 315 -23.83 -6.88 10.31
N LEU A 316 -22.75 -6.26 10.77
CA LEU A 316 -22.77 -5.35 11.91
C LEU A 316 -22.86 -3.91 11.41
N ILE A 317 -23.83 -3.16 11.90
CA ILE A 317 -24.05 -1.75 11.54
C ILE A 317 -23.83 -0.91 12.79
N ALA A 318 -22.77 -0.11 12.82
CA ALA A 318 -22.37 0.69 13.97
C ALA A 318 -22.60 2.18 13.73
N GLU A 319 -23.05 2.88 14.77
CA GLU A 319 -23.02 4.36 14.79
C GLU A 319 -21.58 4.87 14.60
N GLU A 320 -21.43 6.13 14.18
CA GLU A 320 -20.12 6.75 13.91
C GLU A 320 -19.12 6.61 15.07
N ASP A 321 -19.63 6.67 16.31
CA ASP A 321 -18.87 6.56 17.56
C ASP A 321 -18.91 5.16 18.20
N PHE A 322 -19.50 4.17 17.50
CA PHE A 322 -19.71 2.79 17.97
C PHE A 322 -20.55 2.69 19.26
N SER A 323 -21.31 3.73 19.62
CA SER A 323 -22.17 3.73 20.82
C SER A 323 -23.34 2.74 20.74
N ALA A 324 -23.81 2.46 19.53
CA ALA A 324 -24.80 1.44 19.25
C ALA A 324 -24.40 0.63 18.02
N ILE A 325 -24.68 -0.67 18.07
CA ILE A 325 -24.36 -1.64 17.02
C ILE A 325 -25.59 -2.51 16.80
N GLU A 326 -26.04 -2.60 15.56
CA GLU A 326 -27.08 -3.49 15.07
C GLU A 326 -26.45 -4.74 14.44
N ASP A 327 -27.15 -5.86 14.48
CA ASP A 327 -26.74 -7.11 13.86
C ASP A 327 -27.84 -7.59 12.91
N VAL A 328 -27.48 -7.90 11.68
CA VAL A 328 -28.38 -8.39 10.62
C VAL A 328 -27.74 -9.62 10.00
N LEU A 329 -28.51 -10.70 9.89
CA LEU A 329 -28.06 -11.92 9.21
C LEU A 329 -28.26 -11.78 7.70
N VAL A 330 -27.26 -12.21 6.93
CA VAL A 330 -27.22 -12.11 5.47
C VAL A 330 -27.04 -13.50 4.87
N GLY A 331 -28.16 -14.09 4.42
CA GLY A 331 -28.16 -15.46 3.89
C GLY A 331 -27.75 -16.50 4.94
N GLU A 332 -27.34 -17.66 4.47
CA GLU A 332 -26.92 -18.78 5.32
C GLU A 332 -25.41 -18.76 5.60
N VAL A 333 -25.00 -19.35 6.72
CA VAL A 333 -23.58 -19.56 7.04
C VAL A 333 -23.02 -20.64 6.12
N SER A 334 -21.93 -20.31 5.43
CA SER A 334 -21.03 -21.30 4.84
C SER A 334 -19.75 -21.31 5.69
N PRO A 335 -19.39 -22.43 6.35
CA PRO A 335 -18.22 -22.47 7.24
C PRO A 335 -16.91 -22.07 6.55
N THR A 336 -16.74 -22.43 5.28
CA THR A 336 -15.49 -22.19 4.54
C THR A 336 -15.46 -20.84 3.82
N HIS A 337 -16.62 -20.22 3.58
CA HIS A 337 -16.71 -18.94 2.87
C HIS A 337 -16.76 -17.76 3.85
N GLY A 338 -15.75 -16.90 3.80
CA GLY A 338 -15.69 -15.66 4.57
C GLY A 338 -15.86 -14.42 3.68
N PHE A 339 -16.55 -13.40 4.16
CA PHE A 339 -16.62 -12.11 3.46
C PHE A 339 -15.23 -11.49 3.32
N SER A 340 -14.87 -11.06 2.12
CA SER A 340 -13.54 -10.53 1.79
C SER A 340 -13.54 -9.10 1.28
N SER A 341 -14.68 -8.58 0.77
CA SER A 341 -14.85 -7.15 0.47
C SER A 341 -16.33 -6.84 0.26
N PHE A 342 -16.74 -5.58 0.37
CA PHE A 342 -18.04 -5.12 -0.15
C PHE A 342 -18.00 -3.65 -0.54
N LYS A 343 -18.98 -3.24 -1.37
CA LYS A 343 -19.30 -1.84 -1.64
C LYS A 343 -20.81 -1.65 -1.70
N PHE A 344 -21.25 -0.44 -1.36
CA PHE A 344 -22.64 -0.04 -1.62
C PHE A 344 -22.85 0.14 -3.11
N LEU A 345 -23.97 -0.37 -3.63
CA LEU A 345 -24.35 -0.12 -5.02
C LEU A 345 -24.60 1.39 -5.21
N PRO A 346 -23.89 2.07 -6.14
CA PRO A 346 -24.11 3.49 -6.39
C PRO A 346 -25.57 3.78 -6.75
N ASP A 347 -26.05 4.97 -6.38
CA ASP A 347 -27.43 5.43 -6.59
C ASP A 347 -28.53 4.62 -5.87
N SER A 348 -28.18 3.62 -5.06
CA SER A 348 -29.14 2.89 -4.21
C SER A 348 -29.47 3.59 -2.89
N GLY A 349 -28.85 4.75 -2.63
CA GLY A 349 -28.89 5.42 -1.33
C GLY A 349 -28.26 4.59 -0.22
N ASP A 350 -27.20 3.83 -0.56
CA ASP A 350 -26.51 2.88 0.31
C ASP A 350 -27.44 1.81 0.92
N ASN A 351 -28.50 1.42 0.19
CA ASN A 351 -29.46 0.42 0.67
C ASN A 351 -29.20 -0.99 0.13
N ILE A 352 -28.28 -1.12 -0.82
CA ILE A 352 -27.89 -2.38 -1.46
C ILE A 352 -26.39 -2.52 -1.36
N ILE A 353 -25.94 -3.70 -0.93
CA ILE A 353 -24.54 -4.08 -0.83
C ILE A 353 -24.25 -5.13 -1.90
N VAL A 354 -23.13 -4.97 -2.59
CA VAL A 354 -22.49 -6.02 -3.40
C VAL A 354 -21.24 -6.45 -2.64
N ALA A 355 -21.15 -7.73 -2.31
CA ALA A 355 -20.08 -8.29 -1.49
C ALA A 355 -19.36 -9.42 -2.21
N LEU A 356 -18.12 -9.66 -1.79
CA LEU A 356 -17.34 -10.83 -2.10
C LEU A 356 -17.27 -11.75 -0.89
N LYS A 357 -17.23 -13.04 -1.17
CA LYS A 357 -16.73 -14.04 -0.23
C LYS A 357 -15.57 -14.78 -0.87
N SER A 358 -14.54 -15.07 -0.09
CA SER A 358 -13.49 -16.00 -0.50
C SER A 358 -13.48 -17.24 0.38
N GLU A 359 -13.05 -18.33 -0.21
CA GLU A 359 -12.93 -19.64 0.40
C GLU A 359 -11.46 -20.05 0.40
N GLU A 360 -11.03 -20.59 1.53
CA GLU A 360 -9.75 -21.27 1.71
C GLU A 360 -10.07 -22.56 2.48
N ASP A 361 -9.91 -23.71 1.83
CA ASP A 361 -10.19 -25.01 2.42
C ASP A 361 -9.12 -26.01 2.00
N ASP A 362 -8.24 -26.36 2.94
CA ASP A 362 -7.10 -27.26 2.74
C ASP A 362 -6.25 -26.86 1.50
N GLY A 363 -6.09 -25.54 1.29
CA GLY A 363 -5.30 -24.95 0.21
C GLY A 363 -6.01 -24.78 -1.14
N ASN A 364 -7.28 -25.22 -1.26
CA ASN A 364 -8.13 -24.84 -2.38
C ASN A 364 -8.67 -23.43 -2.16
N VAL A 365 -8.68 -22.61 -3.21
CA VAL A 365 -9.20 -21.25 -3.14
C VAL A 365 -10.27 -21.00 -4.18
N SER A 366 -11.29 -20.25 -3.79
CA SER A 366 -12.35 -19.83 -4.70
C SER A 366 -12.95 -18.49 -4.24
N SER A 367 -13.60 -17.79 -5.17
CA SER A 367 -14.20 -16.49 -4.89
C SER A 367 -15.62 -16.40 -5.43
N TYR A 368 -16.49 -15.78 -4.65
CA TYR A 368 -17.91 -15.66 -4.90
C TYR A 368 -18.36 -14.21 -4.82
N ILE A 369 -19.43 -13.87 -5.53
CA ILE A 369 -20.11 -12.58 -5.45
C ILE A 369 -21.57 -12.78 -5.04
N LEU A 370 -22.09 -11.87 -4.24
CA LEU A 370 -23.50 -11.82 -3.84
C LEU A 370 -23.96 -10.37 -3.69
N ALA A 371 -25.27 -10.15 -3.70
CA ALA A 371 -25.83 -8.83 -3.40
C ALA A 371 -27.09 -8.95 -2.54
N PHE A 372 -27.28 -8.01 -1.63
CA PHE A 372 -28.37 -8.02 -0.65
C PHE A 372 -28.72 -6.60 -0.19
N ASP A 373 -29.90 -6.42 0.38
CA ASP A 373 -30.29 -5.16 1.02
C ASP A 373 -29.89 -5.10 2.50
N LEU A 374 -30.04 -3.93 3.14
CA LEU A 374 -29.66 -3.74 4.54
C LEU A 374 -30.48 -4.58 5.55
N LYS A 375 -31.52 -5.27 5.10
CA LYS A 375 -32.31 -6.21 5.93
C LYS A 375 -31.85 -7.66 5.72
N GLY A 376 -30.78 -7.88 4.97
CA GLY A 376 -30.26 -9.20 4.64
C GLY A 376 -31.02 -9.91 3.52
N LYS A 377 -31.93 -9.23 2.81
CA LYS A 377 -32.66 -9.85 1.69
C LYS A 377 -31.74 -9.98 0.49
N ILE A 378 -31.50 -11.23 0.06
CA ILE A 378 -30.68 -11.55 -1.11
C ILE A 378 -31.36 -11.04 -2.40
N LEU A 379 -30.58 -10.34 -3.23
CA LEU A 379 -30.93 -9.82 -4.56
C LEU A 379 -30.12 -10.49 -5.68
N LEU A 380 -28.94 -11.01 -5.34
CA LEU A 380 -28.11 -11.91 -6.16
C LEU A 380 -27.58 -13.00 -5.21
N SER A 381 -28.00 -14.24 -5.45
CA SER A 381 -27.47 -15.40 -4.72
C SER A 381 -25.96 -15.53 -4.92
N GLU A 382 -25.29 -16.10 -3.91
CA GLU A 382 -23.85 -16.39 -3.99
C GLU A 382 -23.52 -17.13 -5.29
N THR A 383 -22.70 -16.49 -6.12
CA THR A 383 -22.36 -16.94 -7.46
C THR A 383 -20.84 -17.02 -7.58
N LEU A 384 -20.33 -18.18 -7.98
CA LEU A 384 -18.90 -18.40 -8.20
C LEU A 384 -18.37 -17.46 -9.30
N ILE A 385 -17.31 -16.70 -8.98
CA ILE A 385 -16.57 -15.89 -9.95
C ILE A 385 -15.56 -16.76 -10.68
N VAL A 386 -14.69 -17.42 -9.91
CA VAL A 386 -13.58 -18.22 -10.41
C VAL A 386 -13.08 -19.17 -9.31
N LYS A 387 -12.44 -20.26 -9.73
CA LYS A 387 -11.61 -21.11 -8.87
C LYS A 387 -10.14 -20.65 -8.96
N ASP A 388 -9.32 -21.07 -8.00
CA ASP A 388 -7.87 -20.85 -7.97
C ASP A 388 -7.41 -19.39 -7.74
N TYR A 389 -8.33 -18.44 -7.56
CA TYR A 389 -8.04 -17.08 -7.15
C TYR A 389 -8.89 -16.64 -5.95
N LYS A 390 -8.24 -15.90 -5.05
CA LYS A 390 -8.85 -15.24 -3.89
C LYS A 390 -9.00 -13.75 -4.22
N PHE A 391 -10.22 -13.31 -4.52
CA PHE A 391 -10.53 -11.91 -4.76
C PHE A 391 -10.92 -11.26 -3.42
N GLU A 392 -10.13 -10.27 -3.00
CA GLU A 392 -10.24 -9.62 -1.68
C GLU A 392 -10.58 -8.12 -1.79
N GLY A 393 -10.84 -7.63 -3.00
CA GLY A 393 -11.36 -6.29 -3.17
C GLY A 393 -12.36 -6.24 -4.30
N ILE A 394 -13.47 -5.54 -4.10
CA ILE A 394 -14.42 -5.16 -5.16
C ILE A 394 -14.60 -3.65 -5.16
N GLU A 395 -14.67 -3.05 -6.35
CA GLU A 395 -14.99 -1.63 -6.49
C GLU A 395 -15.74 -1.30 -7.78
N PHE A 396 -16.56 -0.25 -7.72
CA PHE A 396 -17.16 0.40 -8.88
C PHE A 396 -16.14 1.35 -9.52
N ILE A 397 -15.59 0.95 -10.67
CA ILE A 397 -14.50 1.62 -11.39
C ILE A 397 -14.98 2.36 -12.64
#